data_AF-A0A952LTM5-F1
#
_entry.id   AF-A0A952LTM5-F1
#
_cell.length_a   1.000
_cell.length_b   1.000
_cell.length_c   1.000
_cell.angle_alpha   90.00
_cell.angle_beta   90.00
_cell.angle_gamma   90.00
#
_symmetry.space_group_name_H-M   'P 1'
#
loop_
_entity.id
_entity.type
_entity.pdbx_description
1 polymer ?
#
loop_
_entity_poly.entity_id
_entity_poly.type
_entity_poly.pdbx_seq_one_letter_code
_entity_poly.pdbx_strand_id
1 'polypeptide(L)'
;MTEEFERRHTRRHYDEEPKCTEIIERMALMDSALQTVVGQLIIGIADKIRSQQKLSGSIKDVSAGALIAVMTSKDQRRWYDGNPLLQKAFKNFYSLNRVARTALSFKIHESVHLVQLYLDVCENQGQEYVMKDVKRIFDTSFKEGGEEGKTLIAKLFAKSMDTPTKTRVQEGMIRADDD
;
A
#
# COMPACT_ATOMS: atom_id res chain seq x y z
N MET A 1 -2.92 22.70 4.33
CA MET A 1 -1.91 21.74 4.81
C MET A 1 -0.90 22.53 5.63
N THR A 2 -0.97 22.41 6.95
CA THR A 2 -0.31 23.29 7.90
C THR A 2 1.15 22.89 8.16
N GLU A 3 2.01 23.88 8.37
CA GLU A 3 3.46 23.81 8.67
C GLU A 3 3.83 22.86 9.85
N GLU A 4 2.85 22.40 10.63
CA GLU A 4 3.02 21.37 11.66
C GLU A 4 3.28 19.96 11.11
N PHE A 5 2.84 19.65 9.88
CA PHE A 5 3.13 18.35 9.24
C PHE A 5 4.62 18.24 8.87
N GLU A 6 5.22 19.33 8.38
CA GLU A 6 6.61 19.36 7.94
C GLU A 6 7.62 19.31 9.10
N ARG A 7 7.30 19.89 10.27
CA ARG A 7 8.21 19.90 11.43
C ARG A 7 8.32 18.57 12.17
N ARG A 8 7.38 17.64 11.98
CA ARG A 8 7.42 16.32 12.66
C ARG A 8 8.30 15.30 11.95
N HIS A 9 8.88 15.58 10.79
CA HIS A 9 9.80 14.63 10.14
C HIS A 9 11.25 15.08 10.27
N THR A 10 11.86 14.81 11.43
CA THR A 10 13.32 14.78 11.58
C THR A 10 13.85 13.85 10.48
N ARG A 11 14.52 14.39 9.45
CA ARG A 11 14.98 13.64 8.25
C ARG A 11 15.53 12.27 8.62
N ARG A 12 14.71 11.25 8.42
CA ARG A 12 15.01 9.85 8.72
C ARG A 12 15.78 9.27 7.54
N HIS A 13 16.53 8.20 7.78
CA HIS A 13 17.37 7.57 6.74
C HIS A 13 16.59 7.11 5.48
N TYR A 14 15.26 7.02 5.54
CA TYR A 14 14.40 6.72 4.39
C TYR A 14 13.80 7.95 3.70
N ASP A 15 13.86 9.13 4.32
CA ASP A 15 13.54 10.40 3.66
C ASP A 15 14.58 10.73 2.57
N GLU A 16 15.71 10.01 2.54
CA GLU A 16 16.67 10.01 1.45
C GLU A 16 16.13 9.37 0.14
N GLU A 17 15.07 8.56 0.22
CA GLU A 17 14.42 7.93 -0.93
C GLU A 17 12.96 8.37 -1.03
N PRO A 18 12.62 9.36 -1.88
CA PRO A 18 11.27 9.94 -1.97
C PRO A 18 10.16 8.90 -2.15
N LYS A 19 10.42 7.85 -2.94
CA LYS A 19 9.45 6.77 -3.19
C LYS A 19 9.13 5.95 -1.93
N CYS A 20 10.08 5.80 -1.01
CA CYS A 20 9.84 5.10 0.25
C CYS A 20 8.85 5.87 1.11
N THR A 21 9.09 7.18 1.26
CA THR A 21 8.22 8.07 2.02
C THR A 21 6.81 8.10 1.42
N GLU A 22 6.70 8.23 0.10
CA GLU A 22 5.41 8.23 -0.59
C GLU A 22 4.61 6.93 -0.38
N ILE A 23 5.25 5.76 -0.41
CA ILE A 23 4.57 4.48 -0.13
C ILE A 23 4.00 4.48 1.29
N ILE A 24 4.80 4.91 2.28
CA ILE A 24 4.39 4.91 3.69
C ILE A 24 3.22 5.88 3.93
N GLU A 25 3.28 7.05 3.31
CA GLU A 25 2.21 8.04 3.38
C GLU A 25 0.93 7.53 2.72
N ARG A 26 1.02 6.94 1.52
CA ARG A 26 -0.14 6.32 0.85
C ARG A 26 -0.75 5.19 1.67
N MET A 27 0.07 4.32 2.25
CA MET A 27 -0.40 3.26 3.14
C MET A 27 -1.12 3.82 4.37
N ALA A 28 -0.72 4.98 4.89
CA ALA A 28 -1.39 5.61 6.03
C ALA A 28 -2.82 6.07 5.71
N LEU A 29 -3.10 6.38 4.43
CA LEU A 29 -4.41 6.80 3.95
C LEU A 29 -5.34 5.62 3.60
N MET A 30 -4.79 4.42 3.43
CA MET A 30 -5.54 3.21 3.15
C MET A 30 -6.25 2.70 4.41
N ASP A 31 -7.35 1.95 4.23
CA ASP A 31 -7.96 1.22 5.34
C ASP A 31 -7.06 0.09 5.88
N SER A 32 -7.40 -0.41 7.06
CA SER A 32 -6.61 -1.43 7.76
C SER A 32 -6.45 -2.75 6.99
N ALA A 33 -7.43 -3.11 6.16
CA ALA A 33 -7.38 -4.36 5.40
C ALA A 33 -6.36 -4.25 4.26
N LEU A 34 -6.38 -3.13 3.54
CA LEU A 34 -5.39 -2.80 2.51
C LEU A 34 -3.97 -2.67 3.10
N GLN A 35 -3.83 -1.97 4.22
CA GLN A 35 -2.56 -1.87 4.94
C GLN A 35 -1.99 -3.26 5.26
N THR A 36 -2.84 -4.19 5.71
CA THR A 36 -2.46 -5.57 6.03
C THR A 36 -1.95 -6.31 4.79
N VAL A 37 -2.65 -6.20 3.66
CA VAL A 37 -2.25 -6.82 2.39
C VAL A 37 -0.87 -6.31 1.96
N VAL A 38 -0.69 -4.99 1.90
CA VAL A 38 0.58 -4.39 1.50
C VAL A 38 1.70 -4.74 2.50
N GLY A 39 1.41 -4.76 3.80
CA GLY A 39 2.34 -5.17 4.85
C GLY A 39 2.84 -6.61 4.70
N GLN A 40 1.95 -7.57 4.41
CA GLN A 40 2.33 -8.97 4.17
C GLN A 40 3.22 -9.12 2.95
N LEU A 41 2.96 -8.35 1.90
CA LEU A 41 3.76 -8.34 0.68
C LEU A 41 5.16 -7.79 0.93
N ILE A 42 5.28 -6.66 1.64
CA ILE A 42 6.57 -6.12 2.07
C ILE A 42 7.37 -7.19 2.83
N ILE A 43 6.74 -7.89 3.77
CA ILE A 43 7.39 -8.98 4.52
C ILE A 43 7.90 -10.06 3.57
N GLY A 44 7.03 -10.62 2.72
CA GLY A 44 7.39 -11.74 1.85
C GLY A 44 8.51 -11.41 0.88
N ILE A 45 8.52 -10.20 0.31
CA ILE A 45 9.56 -9.79 -0.63
C ILE A 45 10.87 -9.48 0.10
N ALA A 46 10.80 -8.75 1.23
CA ALA A 46 11.98 -8.47 2.03
C ALA A 46 12.64 -9.75 2.53
N ASP A 47 11.88 -10.75 2.97
CA ASP A 47 12.41 -12.05 3.41
C ASP A 47 13.07 -12.82 2.24
N LYS A 48 12.49 -12.75 1.03
CA LYS A 48 13.09 -13.32 -0.18
C LYS A 48 14.42 -12.65 -0.53
N ILE A 49 14.47 -11.32 -0.53
CA ILE A 49 15.69 -10.55 -0.81
C ILE A 49 16.75 -10.84 0.26
N ARG A 50 16.38 -10.88 1.54
CA ARG A 50 17.31 -11.23 2.62
C ARG A 50 17.89 -12.62 2.44
N SER A 51 17.07 -13.60 2.09
CA SER A 51 17.51 -14.97 1.82
C SER A 51 18.55 -15.00 0.69
N GLN A 52 18.33 -14.24 -0.38
CA GLN A 52 19.28 -14.08 -1.48
C GLN A 52 20.58 -13.37 -1.05
N GLN A 53 20.49 -12.34 -0.20
CA GLN A 53 21.65 -11.64 0.36
C GLN A 53 22.48 -12.52 1.31
N LYS A 54 21.83 -13.43 2.05
CA LYS A 54 22.53 -14.42 2.88
C LYS A 54 23.38 -15.36 2.03
N LEU A 55 22.80 -15.85 0.95
CA LEU A 55 23.48 -16.76 0.01
C LEU A 55 24.65 -16.09 -0.70
N SER A 56 24.57 -14.78 -0.98
CA SER A 56 25.65 -14.03 -1.63
C SER A 56 26.71 -13.47 -0.67
N GLY A 57 26.61 -13.75 0.64
CA GLY A 57 27.55 -13.22 1.65
C GLY A 57 27.51 -11.70 1.80
N SER A 58 26.46 -11.03 1.28
CA SER A 58 26.36 -9.57 1.19
C SER A 58 25.58 -8.93 2.35
N ILE A 59 25.30 -9.70 3.40
CA ILE A 59 24.71 -9.15 4.63
C ILE A 59 25.80 -8.36 5.35
N LYS A 60 25.72 -7.03 5.29
CA LYS A 60 26.34 -6.20 6.33
C LYS A 60 25.45 -6.28 7.56
N ASP A 61 26.04 -6.67 8.68
CA ASP A 61 25.36 -6.64 9.98
C ASP A 61 24.71 -5.28 10.23
N VAL A 62 23.59 -5.29 10.93
CA VAL A 62 22.90 -4.08 11.39
C VAL A 62 23.93 -3.24 12.15
N SER A 63 24.28 -2.07 11.61
CA SER A 63 25.31 -1.24 12.23
C SER A 63 24.86 -0.81 13.63
N ALA A 64 25.79 -0.72 14.57
CA ALA A 64 25.51 -0.29 15.93
C ALA A 64 24.75 1.06 15.98
N GLY A 65 24.97 1.94 15.00
CA GLY A 65 24.23 3.20 14.84
C GLY A 65 22.74 3.02 14.52
N ALA A 66 22.36 1.99 13.76
CA ALA A 66 20.95 1.66 13.49
C ALA A 66 20.26 1.07 14.73
N LEU A 67 21.00 0.29 15.53
CA LEU A 67 20.55 -0.20 16.84
C LEU A 67 20.35 0.96 17.83
N ILE A 68 21.31 1.88 17.90
CA ILE A 68 21.23 3.08 18.75
C ILE A 68 20.05 3.95 18.31
N ALA A 69 19.83 4.18 17.01
CA ALA A 69 18.70 4.96 16.51
C ALA A 69 17.33 4.36 16.88
N VAL A 70 17.22 3.03 17.00
CA VAL A 70 16.02 2.36 17.51
C VAL A 70 15.88 2.54 19.03
N MET A 71 16.99 2.55 19.78
CA MET A 71 16.98 2.74 21.23
C MET A 71 16.79 4.21 21.66
N THR A 72 17.20 5.18 20.83
CA THR A 72 17.13 6.62 21.13
C THR A 72 15.93 7.32 20.53
N SER A 73 15.08 6.66 19.72
CA SER A 73 13.85 7.26 19.20
C SER A 73 12.78 7.38 20.30
N LYS A 74 13.03 8.26 21.27
CA LYS A 74 12.02 8.75 22.20
C LYS A 74 11.16 9.77 21.44
N ASP A 75 9.86 9.55 21.42
CA ASP A 75 8.80 10.51 21.03
C ASP A 75 8.34 10.69 19.58
N GLN A 76 8.46 9.68 18.71
CA GLN A 76 7.53 9.62 17.56
C GLN A 76 7.04 8.20 17.30
N ARG A 77 5.99 7.79 18.03
CA ARG A 77 5.20 6.61 17.69
C ARG A 77 4.75 6.74 16.23
N ARG A 78 5.20 5.81 15.38
CA ARG A 78 4.76 5.71 13.99
C ARG A 78 3.29 5.27 13.99
N TRP A 79 2.53 5.69 12.99
CA TRP A 79 1.12 5.29 12.86
C TRP A 79 0.96 3.75 12.81
N TYR A 80 1.98 3.06 12.29
CA TYR A 80 2.02 1.60 12.19
C TYR A 80 2.63 0.88 13.40
N ASP A 81 3.16 1.59 14.40
CA ASP A 81 3.79 0.94 15.58
C ASP A 81 2.77 0.17 16.44
N GLY A 82 1.49 0.54 16.37
CA GLY A 82 0.40 -0.18 17.05
C GLY A 82 -0.02 -1.47 16.34
N ASN A 83 0.48 -1.73 15.13
CA ASN A 83 0.16 -2.94 14.36
C ASN A 83 1.42 -3.83 14.23
N PRO A 84 1.48 -4.98 14.92
CA PRO A 84 2.64 -5.87 14.90
C PRO A 84 3.05 -6.34 13.50
N LEU A 85 2.08 -6.52 12.60
CA LEU A 85 2.33 -6.94 11.22
C LEU A 85 3.03 -5.83 10.44
N LEU A 86 2.52 -4.60 10.52
CA LEU A 86 3.15 -3.46 9.84
C LEU A 86 4.51 -3.14 10.45
N GLN A 87 4.65 -3.23 11.77
CA GLN A 87 5.93 -3.07 12.44
C GLN A 87 6.95 -4.10 11.92
N LYS A 88 6.55 -5.37 11.78
CA LYS A 88 7.40 -6.42 11.19
C LYS A 88 7.74 -6.11 9.74
N ALA A 89 6.76 -5.68 8.93
CA ALA A 89 6.95 -5.32 7.54
C ALA A 89 8.02 -4.23 7.38
N PHE A 90 7.87 -3.12 8.09
CA PHE A 90 8.81 -2.02 8.03
C PHE A 90 10.17 -2.38 8.63
N LYS A 91 10.22 -3.17 9.71
CA LYS A 91 11.49 -3.68 10.25
C LYS A 91 12.24 -4.53 9.22
N ASN A 92 11.54 -5.44 8.54
CA ASN A 92 12.13 -6.26 7.48
C ASN A 92 12.62 -5.40 6.32
N PHE A 93 11.80 -4.46 5.86
CA PHE A 93 12.15 -3.51 4.81
C PHE A 93 13.42 -2.72 5.16
N TYR A 94 13.49 -2.12 6.35
CA TYR A 94 14.64 -1.31 6.76
C TYR A 94 15.92 -2.11 7.02
N SER A 95 15.80 -3.42 7.28
CA SER A 95 16.95 -4.31 7.43
C SER A 95 17.66 -4.64 6.11
N LEU A 96 17.06 -4.28 4.96
CA LEU A 96 17.69 -4.42 3.66
C LEU A 96 18.76 -3.34 3.45
N ASN A 97 19.80 -3.67 2.68
CA ASN A 97 20.76 -2.68 2.22
C ASN A 97 20.11 -1.64 1.29
N ARG A 98 20.76 -0.49 1.09
CA ARG A 98 20.20 0.65 0.32
C ARG A 98 19.70 0.23 -1.07
N VAL A 99 20.53 -0.45 -1.85
CA VAL A 99 20.18 -0.91 -3.21
C VAL A 99 18.93 -1.79 -3.22
N ALA A 100 18.84 -2.74 -2.28
CA ALA A 100 17.68 -3.61 -2.14
C ALA A 100 16.43 -2.85 -1.70
N ARG A 101 16.55 -1.88 -0.80
CA ARG A 101 15.42 -1.00 -0.42
C ARG A 101 14.94 -0.21 -1.63
N THR A 102 15.84 0.44 -2.36
CA THR A 102 15.50 1.19 -3.57
C THR A 102 14.75 0.29 -4.56
N ALA A 103 15.30 -0.88 -4.90
CA ALA A 103 14.67 -1.81 -5.83
C ALA A 103 13.29 -2.27 -5.36
N LEU A 104 13.15 -2.59 -4.06
CA LEU A 104 11.87 -2.97 -3.48
C LEU A 104 10.86 -1.82 -3.52
N SER A 105 11.28 -0.61 -3.19
CA SER A 105 10.44 0.59 -3.23
C SER A 105 9.96 0.88 -4.64
N PHE A 106 10.81 0.82 -5.65
CA PHE A 106 10.37 0.95 -7.04
C PHE A 106 9.30 -0.07 -7.40
N LYS A 107 9.49 -1.32 -6.97
CA LYS A 107 8.57 -2.41 -7.31
C LYS A 107 7.23 -2.33 -6.58
N ILE A 108 7.22 -1.88 -5.33
CA ILE A 108 6.00 -1.72 -4.54
C ILE A 108 5.27 -0.42 -4.88
N HIS A 109 6.01 0.65 -5.17
CA HIS A 109 5.47 1.98 -5.49
C HIS A 109 4.44 1.90 -6.61
N GLU A 110 4.77 1.22 -7.70
CA GLU A 110 3.87 1.08 -8.85
C GLU A 110 2.61 0.29 -8.50
N SER A 111 2.72 -0.82 -7.77
CA SER A 111 1.56 -1.61 -7.34
C SER A 111 0.66 -0.84 -6.36
N VAL A 112 1.25 -0.12 -5.40
CA VAL A 112 0.51 0.73 -4.46
C VAL A 112 -0.22 1.86 -5.19
N HIS A 113 0.44 2.46 -6.18
CA HIS A 113 -0.17 3.51 -7.01
C HIS A 113 -1.35 2.99 -7.82
N LEU A 114 -1.25 1.80 -8.42
CA LEU A 114 -2.33 1.19 -9.18
C LEU A 114 -3.50 0.74 -8.30
N VAL A 115 -3.24 0.26 -7.08
CA VAL A 115 -4.30 0.00 -6.10
C VAL A 115 -5.00 1.31 -5.75
N GLN A 116 -4.26 2.39 -5.48
CA GLN A 116 -4.88 3.69 -5.19
C GLN A 116 -5.75 4.15 -6.37
N LEU A 117 -5.23 4.06 -7.59
CA LEU A 117 -6.01 4.38 -8.80
C LEU A 117 -7.32 3.58 -8.85
N TYR A 118 -7.29 2.28 -8.56
CA TYR A 118 -8.49 1.46 -8.52
C TYR A 118 -9.49 1.92 -7.46
N LEU A 119 -9.03 2.26 -6.26
CA LEU A 119 -9.89 2.79 -5.19
C LEU A 119 -10.53 4.11 -5.61
N ASP A 120 -9.75 5.02 -6.20
CA ASP A 120 -10.23 6.31 -6.68
C ASP A 120 -11.27 6.14 -7.80
N VAL A 121 -11.08 5.17 -8.72
CA VAL A 121 -12.10 4.88 -9.76
C VAL A 121 -13.36 4.29 -9.15
N CYS A 122 -13.26 3.38 -8.18
CA CYS A 122 -14.40 2.84 -7.46
C CYS A 122 -15.21 3.94 -6.78
N GLU A 123 -14.54 4.84 -6.06
CA GLU A 123 -15.17 5.97 -5.38
C GLU A 123 -15.88 6.91 -6.38
N ASN A 124 -15.20 7.28 -7.47
CA ASN A 124 -15.77 8.15 -8.51
C ASN A 124 -16.98 7.52 -9.24
N GLN A 125 -17.08 6.19 -9.28
CA GLN A 125 -18.22 5.47 -9.86
C GLN A 125 -19.28 5.09 -8.81
N GLY A 126 -19.10 5.45 -7.53
CA GLY A 126 -20.01 5.08 -6.45
C GLY A 126 -20.07 3.57 -6.20
N GLN A 127 -19.00 2.84 -6.50
CA GLN A 127 -18.89 1.40 -6.31
C GLN A 127 -17.98 1.09 -5.12
N GLU A 128 -18.34 0.08 -4.33
CA GLU A 128 -17.42 -0.46 -3.33
C GLU A 128 -16.29 -1.23 -4.02
N TYR A 129 -15.06 -1.05 -3.53
CA TYR A 129 -13.92 -1.79 -4.03
C TYR A 129 -14.00 -3.25 -3.57
N VAL A 130 -13.51 -4.17 -4.39
CA VAL A 130 -13.48 -5.60 -4.07
C VAL A 130 -12.06 -6.01 -3.71
N MET A 131 -11.86 -6.53 -2.49
CA MET A 131 -10.53 -6.93 -2.01
C MET A 131 -9.84 -7.98 -2.89
N LYS A 132 -10.63 -8.85 -3.54
CA LYS A 132 -10.13 -9.82 -4.51
C LYS A 132 -9.48 -9.13 -5.72
N ASP A 133 -10.08 -8.04 -6.20
CA ASP A 133 -9.58 -7.28 -7.33
C ASP A 133 -8.36 -6.46 -6.94
N VAL A 134 -8.35 -5.85 -5.74
CA VAL A 134 -7.15 -5.22 -5.17
C VAL A 134 -5.97 -6.18 -5.18
N LYS A 135 -6.15 -7.39 -4.63
CA LYS A 135 -5.08 -8.39 -4.60
C LYS A 135 -4.63 -8.76 -6.01
N ARG A 136 -5.56 -8.91 -6.95
CA ARG A 136 -5.26 -9.23 -8.34
C ARG A 136 -4.49 -8.12 -9.04
N ILE A 137 -4.91 -6.86 -8.89
CA ILE A 137 -4.21 -5.68 -9.42
C ILE A 137 -2.80 -5.63 -8.89
N PHE A 138 -2.65 -5.76 -7.57
CA PHE A 138 -1.33 -5.74 -6.94
C PHE A 138 -0.43 -6.87 -7.44
N ASP A 139 -0.93 -8.11 -7.47
CA ASP A 139 -0.16 -9.28 -7.92
C ASP A 139 0.22 -9.18 -9.41
N THR A 140 -0.71 -8.74 -10.26
CA THR A 140 -0.47 -8.54 -11.70
C THR A 140 0.54 -7.44 -11.92
N SER A 141 0.38 -6.26 -11.32
CA SER A 141 1.33 -5.17 -11.48
C SER A 141 2.71 -5.53 -10.93
N PHE A 142 2.77 -6.31 -9.86
CA PHE A 142 4.02 -6.73 -9.25
C PHE A 142 4.78 -7.79 -10.07
N LYS A 143 4.06 -8.71 -10.74
CA LYS A 143 4.66 -9.82 -11.50
C LYS A 143 4.89 -9.47 -12.96
N GLU A 144 3.90 -8.86 -13.58
CA GLU A 144 3.80 -8.65 -15.03
C GLU A 144 4.11 -7.19 -15.41
N GLY A 145 4.05 -6.26 -14.45
CA GLY A 145 4.40 -4.85 -14.63
C GLY A 145 3.18 -3.93 -14.62
N GLY A 146 3.42 -2.62 -14.47
CA GLY A 146 2.33 -1.65 -14.28
C GLY A 146 1.34 -1.55 -15.43
N GLU A 147 1.76 -1.74 -16.69
CA GLU A 147 0.86 -1.69 -17.85
C GLU A 147 -0.19 -2.81 -17.84
N GLU A 148 0.18 -4.01 -17.41
CA GLU A 148 -0.79 -5.10 -17.22
C GLU A 148 -1.75 -4.82 -16.07
N GLY A 149 -1.25 -4.17 -15.00
CA GLY A 149 -2.09 -3.69 -13.91
C GLY A 149 -3.12 -2.65 -14.36
N LYS A 150 -2.71 -1.66 -15.16
CA LYS A 150 -3.63 -0.67 -15.78
C LYS A 150 -4.66 -1.34 -16.68
N THR A 151 -4.20 -2.27 -17.52
CA THR A 151 -5.07 -3.04 -18.44
C THR A 151 -6.11 -3.85 -17.65
N LEU A 152 -5.72 -4.45 -16.53
CA LEU A 152 -6.64 -5.16 -15.65
C LEU A 152 -7.68 -4.21 -15.04
N ILE A 153 -7.27 -3.04 -14.54
CA ILE A 153 -8.20 -2.02 -14.02
C ILE A 153 -9.22 -1.64 -15.11
N ALA A 154 -8.75 -1.34 -16.32
CA ALA A 154 -9.63 -1.02 -17.45
C ALA A 154 -10.63 -2.15 -17.74
N LYS A 155 -10.20 -3.42 -17.70
CA LYS A 155 -11.08 -4.58 -17.91
C LYS A 155 -12.13 -4.75 -16.81
N LEU A 156 -11.78 -4.47 -15.55
CA LEU A 156 -12.72 -4.55 -14.43
C LEU A 156 -13.88 -3.56 -14.61
N PHE A 157 -13.57 -2.35 -15.08
CA PHE A 157 -14.57 -1.30 -15.30
C PHE A 157 -15.25 -1.34 -16.67
N ALA A 158 -14.61 -1.91 -17.71
CA ALA A 158 -15.32 -2.18 -18.97
C ALA A 158 -16.45 -3.19 -18.76
N LYS A 159 -16.22 -4.21 -17.92
CA LYS A 159 -17.21 -5.23 -17.59
C LYS A 159 -18.37 -4.68 -16.75
N SER A 160 -18.14 -3.65 -15.93
CA SER A 160 -19.22 -3.02 -15.14
C SER A 160 -20.15 -2.18 -16.01
N MET A 161 -19.71 -1.66 -17.16
CA MET A 161 -20.57 -0.92 -18.10
C MET A 161 -21.50 -1.82 -18.94
N ASP A 162 -21.13 -3.08 -19.17
CA ASP A 162 -21.95 -4.06 -19.90
C ASP A 162 -23.04 -4.72 -19.04
N THR A 163 -23.01 -4.50 -17.72
CA THR A 163 -24.02 -5.07 -16.82
C THR A 163 -25.06 -3.98 -16.56
N PRO A 164 -26.32 -4.09 -17.04
CA PRO A 164 -27.33 -3.09 -16.73
C PRO A 164 -27.51 -3.04 -15.22
N THR A 165 -27.06 -1.94 -14.63
CA THR A 165 -27.35 -1.56 -13.26
C THR A 165 -28.85 -1.70 -13.09
N LYS A 166 -29.31 -2.71 -12.34
CA LYS A 166 -30.71 -2.80 -11.95
C LYS A 166 -31.00 -1.54 -11.14
N THR A 167 -31.53 -0.53 -11.81
CA THR A 167 -32.16 0.63 -11.20
C THR A 167 -33.11 0.07 -10.16
N ARG A 168 -32.82 0.37 -8.89
CA ARG A 168 -33.69 0.05 -7.77
C ARG A 168 -34.93 0.93 -7.94
N VAL A 169 -35.89 0.44 -8.72
CA VAL A 169 -37.22 1.04 -8.81
C VAL A 169 -37.83 0.88 -7.42
N GLN A 170 -37.81 1.95 -6.63
CA GLN A 170 -38.78 2.09 -5.55
C GLN A 170 -40.13 2.36 -6.21
N GLU A 171 -40.82 1.28 -6.59
CA GLU A 171 -42.26 1.28 -6.83
C GLU A 171 -42.95 1.47 -5.46
N GLY A 172 -43.06 2.71 -5.04
CA GLY A 172 -43.98 3.17 -4.00
C GLY A 172 -45.25 3.67 -4.66
N MET A 173 -46.03 2.74 -5.23
CA MET A 173 -47.31 3.01 -5.87
C MET A 173 -48.33 3.47 -4.83
N ILE A 174 -48.77 4.71 -5.01
CA ILE A 174 -50.03 5.36 -4.65
C ILE A 174 -51.12 4.41 -4.11
N ARG A 175 -51.67 4.74 -2.93
CA ARG A 175 -53.11 4.65 -2.67
C ARG A 175 -53.59 5.96 -2.06
N ALA A 176 -54.20 6.77 -2.92
CA ALA A 176 -55.35 7.55 -2.52
C ALA A 176 -56.51 6.55 -2.46
N ASP A 177 -57.22 6.52 -1.34
CA ASP A 177 -58.63 6.11 -1.28
C ASP A 177 -59.27 6.94 -0.17
N ASP A 178 -60.40 7.52 -0.54
CA ASP A 178 -61.28 8.37 0.24
C ASP A 178 -61.92 7.61 1.42
N ASP A 179 -62.07 8.32 2.55
CA ASP A 179 -63.24 8.30 3.45
C ASP A 179 -63.11 9.41 4.52
#